data_AF-A0A2Z6MUC2-F1
#
_entry.id   AF-A0A2Z6MUC2-F1
#
_cell.length_a   1.000
_cell.length_b   1.000
_cell.length_c   1.000
_cell.angle_alpha   90.00
_cell.angle_beta   90.00
_cell.angle_gamma   90.00
#
_symmetry.space_group_name_H-M   'P 1'
#
loop_
_entity.id
_entity.type
_entity.pdbx_description
1 polymer ?
#
loop_
_entity_poly.entity_id
_entity_poly.type
_entity_poly.pdbx_seq_one_letter_code
_entity_poly.pdbx_strand_id
1 'polypeptide(L)'
;MMIALKTIHPSFRHTNIKYNIHCTRLHNKRSSNLCFCKSNGSGSQAPQPGDTKKQDLLAQIVMLQTRKVRLLDYLDERSAYLTQFGEKVNAEFEKIGENALKDLDEAGARITANMDSQMLEFEESAEFNRQEIEEREKKLEEFEIQIENDRNEGLFFKSLRKKVPVVDKAQAKMEAEKIKDVTREKAGSRIRKNVYRFFIGLLTFTVVYSIASPSTDWRKVAVFGAILAALISQFIYEQNMSAETRTTRRTNNEEENK
;
A
#
# COMPACT_ATOMS: atom_id res chain seq x y z
N MET A 1 -11.07 -11.86 -1.91
CA MET A 1 -11.52 -10.58 -2.47
C MET A 1 -10.84 -10.43 -3.82
N MET A 2 -11.57 -10.71 -4.91
CA MET A 2 -11.03 -10.68 -6.27
C MET A 2 -11.13 -9.25 -6.81
N ILE A 3 -10.00 -8.59 -7.03
CA ILE A 3 -9.96 -7.27 -7.64
C ILE A 3 -9.84 -7.48 -9.15
N ALA A 4 -10.94 -7.28 -9.87
CA ALA A 4 -10.96 -7.32 -11.32
C ALA A 4 -10.24 -6.08 -11.87
N LEU A 5 -9.03 -6.27 -12.40
CA LEU A 5 -8.30 -5.23 -13.13
C LEU A 5 -8.92 -5.07 -14.52
N LYS A 6 -9.65 -3.97 -14.70
CA LYS A 6 -10.22 -3.56 -15.98
C LYS A 6 -9.11 -2.95 -16.84
N THR A 7 -8.60 -3.69 -17.81
CA THR A 7 -7.63 -3.21 -18.80
C THR A 7 -8.26 -2.12 -19.67
N ILE A 8 -7.80 -0.89 -19.51
CA ILE A 8 -8.10 0.23 -20.41
C ILE A 8 -7.14 0.08 -21.60
N HIS A 9 -7.69 -0.24 -22.77
CA HIS A 9 -6.97 -0.33 -24.03
C HIS A 9 -6.95 1.06 -24.69
N PRO A 10 -5.83 1.80 -24.74
CA PRO A 10 -5.77 3.00 -25.54
C PRO A 10 -5.57 2.60 -27.00
N SER A 11 -6.66 2.47 -27.77
CA SER A 11 -6.51 2.42 -29.23
C SER A 11 -6.23 3.83 -29.74
N PHE A 12 -4.96 4.20 -29.81
CA PHE A 12 -4.55 5.37 -30.59
C PHE A 12 -4.71 5.03 -32.08
N ARG A 13 -5.86 5.40 -32.66
CA ARG A 13 -5.96 5.50 -34.11
C ARG A 13 -5.17 6.74 -34.51
N HIS A 14 -3.95 6.55 -35.01
CA HIS A 14 -3.25 7.58 -35.79
C HIS A 14 -4.09 7.85 -37.05
N THR A 15 -4.98 8.84 -36.97
CA THR A 15 -5.56 9.45 -38.17
C THR A 15 -4.44 10.29 -38.78
N ASN A 16 -3.64 9.66 -39.64
CA ASN A 16 -2.69 10.34 -40.51
C ASN A 16 -3.51 11.10 -41.55
N ILE A 17 -4.14 12.21 -41.14
CA ILE A 17 -4.85 13.08 -42.05
C ILE A 17 -3.76 13.88 -42.78
N LYS A 18 -3.26 13.31 -43.87
CA LYS A 18 -2.52 14.04 -44.88
C LYS A 18 -3.48 15.05 -45.50
N TYR A 19 -3.60 16.23 -44.89
CA TYR A 19 -4.12 17.40 -45.58
C TYR A 19 -3.09 17.76 -46.64
N ASN A 20 -3.23 17.19 -47.84
CA ASN A 20 -2.54 17.69 -49.01
C ASN A 20 -3.22 19.01 -49.38
N ILE A 21 -2.86 20.08 -48.65
CA ILE A 21 -3.21 21.45 -49.03
C ILE A 21 -2.39 21.70 -50.28
N HIS A 22 -3.00 21.40 -51.43
CA HIS A 22 -2.55 21.92 -52.70
C HIS A 22 -2.65 23.45 -52.60
N CYS A 23 -1.55 24.08 -52.19
CA CYS A 23 -1.26 25.44 -52.56
C CYS A 23 -1.09 25.43 -54.08
N THR A 24 -2.20 25.53 -54.82
CA THR A 24 -2.17 25.94 -56.21
C THR A 24 -1.56 27.33 -56.22
N ARG A 25 -0.24 27.38 -56.45
CA ARG A 25 0.52 28.57 -56.76
C ARG A 25 -0.11 29.18 -58.01
N LEU A 26 -1.10 30.03 -57.82
CA LEU A 26 -1.73 30.79 -58.90
C LEU A 26 -0.65 31.72 -59.43
N HIS A 27 -0.03 31.31 -60.54
CA HIS A 27 0.83 32.16 -61.33
C HIS A 27 0.06 33.44 -61.67
N ASN A 28 0.49 34.54 -61.06
CA ASN A 28 -0.02 35.86 -61.29
C ASN A 28 0.38 36.27 -62.72
N LYS A 29 -0.45 35.92 -63.71
CA LYS A 29 -0.25 36.31 -65.11
C LYS A 29 -0.58 37.80 -65.21
N ARG A 30 0.45 38.62 -65.00
CA ARG A 30 0.44 40.07 -65.20
C ARG A 30 0.07 40.34 -66.67
N SER A 31 -1.18 40.66 -66.95
CA SER A 31 -1.60 41.07 -68.29
C SER A 31 -1.07 42.48 -68.56
N SER A 32 0.05 42.58 -69.26
CA SER A 32 0.53 43.83 -69.84
C SER A 32 -0.39 44.22 -71.01
N ASN A 33 -1.41 45.02 -70.75
CA ASN A 33 -2.17 45.66 -71.81
C ASN A 33 -1.35 46.84 -72.33
N LEU A 34 -0.60 46.60 -73.41
CA LEU A 34 0.06 47.64 -74.18
C LEU A 34 -1.04 48.52 -74.81
N CYS A 35 -1.17 49.75 -74.33
CA CYS A 35 -2.05 50.75 -74.92
C CYS A 35 -1.44 51.21 -76.25
N PHE A 36 -1.97 50.71 -77.37
CA PHE A 36 -1.66 51.26 -78.69
C PHE A 36 -2.54 52.49 -78.95
N CYS A 37 -2.02 53.68 -78.61
CA CYS A 37 -2.58 54.94 -79.07
C CYS A 37 -2.27 55.12 -80.57
N LYS A 38 -3.27 54.94 -81.42
CA LYS A 38 -3.20 55.26 -82.85
C LYS A 38 -3.45 56.76 -83.01
N SER A 39 -2.40 57.56 -83.23
CA SER A 39 -2.55 58.98 -83.54
C SER A 39 -2.94 59.16 -85.01
N ASN A 40 -4.21 59.46 -85.27
CA ASN A 40 -4.60 60.15 -86.50
C ASN A 40 -5.25 61.48 -86.10
N GLY A 41 -4.67 62.57 -86.58
CA GLY A 41 -5.11 63.92 -86.26
C GLY A 41 -6.47 64.27 -86.89
N SER A 42 -7.27 65.00 -86.12
CA SER A 42 -8.05 66.18 -86.54
C SER A 42 -9.07 66.50 -85.44
N GLY A 43 -9.17 67.78 -85.08
CA GLY A 43 -10.27 68.33 -84.27
C GLY A 43 -10.02 68.38 -82.77
N SER A 44 -9.51 69.52 -82.30
CA SER A 44 -9.56 69.93 -80.89
C SER A 44 -11.02 70.05 -80.46
N GLN A 45 -11.54 69.02 -79.79
CA GLN A 45 -12.80 69.07 -79.05
C GLN A 45 -12.47 68.94 -77.56
N ALA A 46 -13.02 69.86 -76.75
CA ALA A 46 -12.81 69.93 -75.31
C ALA A 46 -13.09 68.58 -74.61
N PRO A 47 -12.48 68.30 -73.44
CA PRO A 47 -12.63 67.01 -72.76
C PRO A 47 -14.12 66.76 -72.49
N GLN A 48 -14.71 65.82 -73.22
CA GLN A 48 -16.07 65.36 -72.96
C GLN A 48 -16.10 64.76 -71.54
N PRO A 49 -17.06 65.14 -70.68
CA PRO A 49 -17.19 64.54 -69.37
C PRO A 49 -17.37 63.03 -69.53
N GLY A 50 -16.49 62.26 -68.88
CA GLY A 50 -16.52 60.80 -68.94
C GLY A 50 -17.88 60.27 -68.46
N ASP A 51 -18.36 59.20 -69.10
CA ASP A 51 -19.61 58.55 -68.75
C ASP A 51 -19.62 58.17 -67.26
N THR A 52 -20.46 58.83 -66.48
CA THR A 52 -20.52 58.72 -65.02
C THR A 52 -20.83 57.29 -64.57
N LYS A 53 -21.57 56.52 -65.38
CA LYS A 53 -21.86 55.10 -65.11
C LYS A 53 -20.62 54.22 -65.22
N LYS A 54 -19.74 54.52 -66.18
CA LYS A 54 -18.48 53.78 -66.35
C LYS A 54 -17.49 54.10 -65.24
N GLN A 55 -17.46 55.35 -64.79
CA GLN A 55 -16.62 55.78 -63.67
C GLN A 55 -17.06 55.14 -62.35
N ASP A 56 -18.37 55.08 -62.09
CA ASP A 56 -18.91 54.39 -60.91
C ASP A 56 -18.61 52.88 -60.94
N LEU A 57 -18.80 52.23 -62.09
CA LEU A 57 -18.46 50.81 -62.24
C LEU A 57 -16.97 50.55 -61.98
N LEU A 58 -16.09 51.42 -62.48
CA LEU A 58 -14.64 51.30 -62.22
C LEU A 58 -14.31 51.47 -60.73
N ALA A 59 -14.96 52.43 -60.05
CA ALA A 59 -14.79 52.61 -58.60
C ALA A 59 -15.24 51.37 -57.81
N GLN A 60 -16.37 50.75 -58.20
CA GLN A 60 -16.83 49.51 -57.59
C GLN A 60 -15.85 48.34 -57.80
N ILE A 61 -15.29 48.21 -59.00
CA ILE A 61 -14.27 47.19 -59.31
C ILE A 61 -13.02 47.40 -58.45
N VAL A 62 -12.53 48.62 -58.35
CA VAL A 62 -11.34 48.94 -57.52
C VAL A 62 -11.62 48.67 -56.04
N MET A 63 -12.80 49.04 -55.55
CA MET A 63 -13.22 48.73 -54.17
C MET A 63 -13.26 47.21 -53.91
N LEU A 64 -13.83 46.44 -54.83
CA LEU A 64 -13.88 44.97 -54.72
C LEU A 64 -12.48 44.36 -54.76
N GLN A 65 -11.62 44.82 -55.65
CA GLN A 65 -10.22 44.37 -55.71
C GLN A 65 -9.47 44.69 -54.41
N THR A 66 -9.71 45.87 -53.83
CA THR A 66 -9.08 46.29 -52.57
C THR A 66 -9.53 45.41 -51.41
N ARG A 67 -10.84 45.13 -51.33
CA ARG A 67 -11.40 44.22 -50.30
C ARG A 67 -10.88 42.79 -50.47
N LYS A 68 -10.73 42.32 -51.71
CA LYS A 68 -10.15 41.01 -52.01
C LYS A 68 -8.71 40.88 -51.51
N VAL A 69 -7.87 41.88 -51.78
CA VAL A 69 -6.47 41.89 -51.31
C VAL A 69 -6.43 41.85 -49.78
N ARG A 70 -7.19 42.71 -49.10
CA ARG A 70 -7.26 42.73 -47.63
C ARG A 70 -7.68 41.38 -47.03
N LEU A 71 -8.67 40.71 -47.65
CA LEU A 71 -9.14 39.42 -47.17
C LEU A 71 -8.09 38.32 -47.37
N LEU A 72 -7.37 38.35 -48.49
CA LEU A 72 -6.27 37.41 -48.76
C LEU A 72 -5.14 37.61 -47.74
N ASP A 73 -4.73 38.85 -47.49
CA ASP A 73 -3.68 39.14 -46.50
C ASP A 73 -4.07 38.64 -45.09
N TYR A 74 -5.33 38.83 -44.69
CA TYR A 74 -5.84 38.31 -43.41
C TYR A 74 -5.87 36.78 -43.37
N LEU A 75 -6.26 36.13 -44.47
CA LEU A 75 -6.29 34.68 -44.56
C LEU A 75 -4.86 34.10 -44.50
N ASP A 76 -3.91 34.72 -45.19
CA ASP A 76 -2.51 34.34 -45.18
C ASP A 76 -1.92 34.49 -43.77
N GLU A 77 -2.16 35.61 -43.07
CA GLU A 77 -1.72 35.82 -41.69
C GLU A 77 -2.28 34.77 -40.73
N ARG A 78 -3.59 34.49 -40.83
CA ARG A 78 -4.23 33.45 -40.00
C ARG A 78 -3.69 32.06 -40.32
N SER A 79 -3.45 31.73 -41.58
CA SER A 79 -2.88 30.45 -41.97
C SER A 79 -1.46 30.25 -41.43
N ALA A 80 -0.64 31.30 -41.47
CA ALA A 80 0.70 31.29 -40.91
C ALA A 80 0.66 31.13 -39.39
N TYR A 81 -0.23 31.86 -38.71
CA TYR A 81 -0.43 31.73 -37.27
C TYR A 81 -0.84 30.32 -36.85
N LEU A 82 -1.83 29.71 -37.53
CA LEU A 82 -2.24 28.34 -37.22
C LEU A 82 -1.12 27.32 -37.45
N THR A 83 -0.30 27.54 -38.48
CA THR A 83 0.86 26.68 -38.77
C THR A 83 1.89 26.77 -37.63
N GLN A 84 2.27 27.98 -37.22
CA GLN A 84 3.19 28.19 -36.09
C GLN A 84 2.63 27.63 -34.78
N PHE A 85 1.33 27.78 -34.55
CA PHE A 85 0.67 27.22 -33.38
C PHE A 85 0.76 25.69 -33.38
N GLY A 86 0.48 25.05 -34.51
CA GLY A 86 0.60 23.60 -34.66
C GLY A 86 2.03 23.10 -34.43
N GLU A 87 3.02 23.77 -35.02
CA GLU A 87 4.45 23.44 -34.82
C GLU A 87 4.86 23.59 -33.35
N LYS A 88 4.45 24.68 -32.69
CA LYS A 88 4.73 24.91 -31.27
C LYS A 88 4.10 23.85 -30.37
N VAL A 89 2.84 23.50 -30.60
CA VAL A 89 2.14 22.46 -29.82
C VAL A 89 2.81 21.11 -30.01
N ASN A 90 3.20 20.76 -31.24
CA ASN A 90 3.93 19.52 -31.49
C ASN A 90 5.28 19.49 -30.77
N ALA A 91 6.05 20.58 -30.83
CA ALA A 91 7.33 20.68 -30.13
C ALA A 91 7.17 20.61 -28.60
N GLU A 92 6.14 21.24 -28.04
CA GLU A 92 5.83 21.14 -26.61
C GLU A 92 5.40 19.72 -26.22
N PHE A 93 4.62 19.04 -27.06
CA PHE A 93 4.20 17.66 -26.83
C PHE A 93 5.38 16.69 -26.86
N GLU A 94 6.26 16.79 -27.87
CA GLU A 94 7.49 16.00 -27.96
C GLU A 94 8.37 16.22 -26.73
N LYS A 95 8.58 17.48 -26.33
CA LYS A 95 9.35 17.82 -25.13
C LYS A 95 8.75 17.23 -23.85
N ILE A 96 7.43 17.23 -23.69
CA ILE A 96 6.76 16.62 -22.54
C ILE A 96 6.97 15.10 -22.57
N GLY A 97 6.83 14.47 -23.74
CA GLY A 97 7.05 13.04 -23.92
C GLY A 97 8.49 12.62 -23.58
N GLU A 98 9.48 13.35 -24.07
CA GLU A 98 10.89 13.12 -23.80
C GLU A 98 11.23 13.29 -22.31
N ASN A 99 10.75 14.36 -21.68
CA ASN A 99 10.96 14.57 -20.24
C ASN A 99 10.32 13.47 -19.40
N ALA A 100 9.08 13.07 -19.72
CA ALA A 100 8.39 12.00 -19.00
C ALA A 100 9.11 10.66 -19.14
N LEU A 101 9.65 10.35 -20.33
CA LEU A 101 10.43 9.14 -20.55
C LEU A 101 11.74 9.17 -19.76
N LYS A 102 12.44 10.31 -19.77
CA LYS A 102 13.67 10.49 -19.00
C LYS A 102 13.45 10.34 -17.50
N ASP A 103 12.41 10.96 -16.96
CA ASP A 103 12.05 10.87 -15.54
C ASP A 103 11.70 9.41 -15.15
N LEU A 104 11.02 8.69 -16.04
CA LEU A 104 10.71 7.28 -15.86
C LEU A 104 11.97 6.41 -15.85
N ASP A 105 12.89 6.61 -16.79
CA ASP A 105 14.15 5.87 -16.87
C ASP A 105 15.02 6.14 -15.63
N GLU A 106 15.08 7.38 -15.16
CA GLU A 106 15.80 7.74 -13.94
C GLU A 106 15.18 7.09 -12.69
N ALA A 107 13.84 7.10 -12.58
CA ALA A 107 13.14 6.42 -11.50
C ALA A 107 13.38 4.91 -11.53
N GLY A 108 13.35 4.30 -12.73
CA GLY A 108 13.67 2.90 -12.94
C GLY A 108 15.08 2.56 -12.46
N ALA A 109 16.08 3.34 -12.89
CA ALA A 109 17.46 3.16 -12.46
C ALA A 109 17.64 3.25 -10.94
N ARG A 110 16.97 4.20 -10.28
CA ARG A 110 16.98 4.33 -8.82
C ARG A 110 16.38 3.12 -8.10
N ILE A 111 15.25 2.60 -8.60
CA ILE A 111 14.59 1.42 -8.03
C ILE A 111 15.48 0.20 -8.18
N THR A 112 16.03 -0.04 -9.38
CA THR A 112 16.94 -1.16 -9.64
C THR A 112 18.17 -1.09 -8.74
N ALA A 113 18.82 0.07 -8.65
CA ALA A 113 20.00 0.23 -7.78
C ALA A 113 19.68 -0.03 -6.30
N ASN A 114 18.51 0.40 -5.82
CA ASN A 114 18.09 0.13 -4.44
C ASN A 114 17.79 -1.37 -4.22
N MET A 115 17.14 -2.03 -5.19
CA MET A 115 16.89 -3.47 -5.13
C MET A 115 18.21 -4.26 -5.12
N ASP A 116 19.17 -3.88 -5.96
CA ASP A 116 20.49 -4.53 -6.01
C ASP A 116 21.25 -4.34 -4.70
N SER A 117 21.19 -3.15 -4.10
CA SER A 117 21.78 -2.88 -2.78
C SER A 117 21.15 -3.76 -1.69
N GLN A 118 19.82 -3.84 -1.64
CA GLN A 118 19.12 -4.69 -0.66
C GLN A 118 19.36 -6.18 -0.89
N MET A 119 19.50 -6.60 -2.14
CA MET A 119 19.83 -7.99 -2.49
C MET A 119 21.23 -8.35 -2.01
N LEU A 120 22.21 -7.45 -2.18
CA LEU A 120 23.57 -7.66 -1.71
C LEU A 120 23.61 -7.75 -0.17
N GLU A 121 22.92 -6.85 0.54
CA GLU A 121 22.81 -6.89 2.01
C GLU A 121 22.14 -8.18 2.49
N PHE A 122 21.12 -8.66 1.77
CA PHE A 122 20.47 -9.91 2.08
C PHE A 122 21.38 -11.12 1.83
N GLU A 123 22.15 -11.13 0.75
CA GLU A 123 23.12 -12.17 0.44
C GLU A 123 24.22 -12.24 1.50
N GLU A 124 24.81 -11.09 1.86
CA GLU A 124 25.82 -11.01 2.94
C GLU A 124 25.24 -11.48 4.29
N SER A 125 24.03 -11.04 4.63
CA SER A 125 23.34 -11.46 5.86
C SER A 125 23.01 -12.96 5.87
N ALA A 126 22.60 -13.52 4.73
CA ALA A 126 22.32 -14.95 4.60
C ALA A 126 23.59 -15.79 4.76
N GLU A 127 24.72 -15.36 4.17
CA GLU A 127 26.01 -16.02 4.35
C GLU A 127 26.48 -15.94 5.81
N PHE A 128 26.39 -14.77 6.43
CA PHE A 128 26.74 -14.60 7.84
C PHE A 128 25.89 -15.49 8.75
N ASN A 129 24.56 -15.51 8.53
CA ASN A 129 23.64 -16.34 9.31
C ASN A 129 23.94 -17.84 9.12
N ARG A 130 24.34 -18.27 7.91
CA ARG A 130 24.76 -19.66 7.67
C ARG A 130 25.99 -20.03 8.49
N GLN A 131 27.00 -19.17 8.52
CA GLN A 131 28.20 -19.38 9.33
C GLN A 131 27.86 -19.40 10.83
N GLU A 132 26.98 -18.50 11.29
CA GLU A 132 26.55 -18.48 12.69
C GLU A 132 25.85 -19.80 13.07
N ILE A 133 24.94 -20.31 12.23
CA ILE A 133 24.25 -21.59 12.47
C ILE A 133 25.26 -22.74 12.56
N GLU A 134 26.23 -22.81 11.64
CA GLU A 134 27.27 -23.86 11.65
C GLU A 134 28.10 -23.82 12.95
N GLU A 135 28.48 -22.62 13.43
CA GLU A 135 29.15 -22.48 14.71
C GLU A 135 28.27 -22.88 15.91
N ARG A 136 26.98 -22.55 15.87
CA ARG A 136 26.03 -22.94 16.92
C ARG A 136 25.80 -24.45 16.95
N GLU A 137 25.72 -25.08 15.79
CA GLU A 137 25.60 -26.54 15.67
C GLU A 137 26.83 -27.24 16.26
N LYS A 138 28.03 -26.78 15.95
CA LYS A 138 29.26 -27.32 16.53
C LYS A 138 29.30 -27.20 18.07
N LYS A 139 28.89 -26.05 18.61
CA LYS A 139 28.79 -25.85 20.07
C LYS A 139 27.74 -26.78 20.70
N LEU A 140 26.65 -27.05 19.99
CA LEU A 140 25.61 -27.97 20.45
C LEU A 140 26.11 -29.41 20.46
N GLU A 141 26.86 -29.82 19.45
CA GLU A 141 27.51 -31.14 19.39
C GLU A 141 28.50 -31.33 20.56
N GLU A 142 29.31 -30.31 20.86
CA GLU A 142 30.21 -30.34 22.02
C GLU A 142 29.44 -30.43 23.35
N PHE A 143 28.32 -29.72 23.48
CA PHE A 143 27.46 -29.78 24.64
C PHE A 143 26.79 -31.15 24.80
N GLU A 144 26.36 -31.79 23.71
CA GLU A 144 25.78 -33.13 23.74
C GLU A 144 26.80 -34.18 24.18
N ILE A 145 28.05 -34.08 23.68
CA ILE A 145 29.17 -34.91 24.15
C ILE A 145 29.43 -34.69 25.65
N GLN A 146 29.40 -33.44 26.11
CA GLN A 146 29.59 -33.11 27.53
C GLN A 146 28.48 -33.73 28.38
N ILE A 147 27.21 -33.63 27.98
CA ILE A 147 26.08 -34.22 28.70
C ILE A 147 26.16 -35.75 28.73
N GLU A 148 26.56 -36.40 27.63
CA GLU A 148 26.72 -37.86 27.60
C GLU A 148 27.86 -38.31 28.53
N ASN A 149 28.98 -37.55 28.56
CA ASN A 149 30.07 -37.78 29.50
C ASN A 149 29.63 -37.55 30.95
N ASP A 150 29.00 -36.41 31.26
CA ASP A 150 28.48 -36.08 32.59
C ASP A 150 27.43 -37.08 33.08
N ARG A 151 26.61 -37.62 32.17
CA ARG A 151 25.63 -38.67 32.48
C ARG A 151 26.30 -40.01 32.76
N ASN A 152 27.38 -40.34 32.05
CA ASN A 152 28.25 -41.48 32.34
C ASN A 152 29.09 -41.29 33.60
N GLU A 153 29.38 -40.04 34.00
CA GLU A 153 30.00 -39.70 35.29
C GLU A 153 28.98 -39.56 36.43
N GLY A 154 27.69 -39.39 36.10
CA GLY A 154 26.50 -39.52 36.94
C GLY A 154 26.31 -40.91 37.57
N LEU A 155 27.32 -41.77 37.44
CA LEU A 155 27.59 -42.90 38.33
C LEU A 155 27.85 -42.52 39.79
N PHE A 156 27.76 -41.24 40.16
CA PHE A 156 27.57 -40.81 41.55
C PHE A 156 26.37 -41.51 42.24
N PHE A 157 25.41 -42.06 41.48
CA PHE A 157 24.33 -42.90 42.03
C PHE A 157 24.67 -44.39 42.17
N LYS A 158 25.80 -44.89 41.62
CA LYS A 158 26.27 -46.27 41.90
C LYS A 158 26.68 -46.43 43.37
N SER A 159 27.17 -45.38 44.01
CA SER A 159 27.49 -45.38 45.46
C SER A 159 26.25 -45.28 46.36
N LEU A 160 25.10 -44.80 45.85
CA LEU A 160 23.83 -44.69 46.60
C LEU A 160 22.94 -45.95 46.50
N ARG A 161 23.32 -46.95 45.68
CA ARG A 161 22.56 -48.21 45.55
C ARG A 161 22.78 -49.19 46.71
N LYS A 162 23.52 -48.82 47.76
CA LYS A 162 23.52 -49.54 49.03
C LYS A 162 22.18 -49.31 49.72
N LYS A 163 21.27 -50.28 49.52
CA LYS A 163 19.96 -50.41 50.17
C LYS A 163 20.00 -49.94 51.63
N VAL A 164 19.33 -48.83 51.92
CA VAL A 164 18.79 -48.54 53.26
C VAL A 164 17.40 -49.19 53.32
N PRO A 165 17.05 -49.95 54.36
CA PRO A 165 15.81 -50.70 54.39
C PRO A 165 14.61 -49.80 54.71
N VAL A 166 13.52 -50.05 53.97
CA VAL A 166 12.10 -49.92 54.31
C VAL A 166 11.76 -48.82 55.32
N VAL A 167 11.45 -47.62 54.80
CA VAL A 167 10.72 -46.59 55.55
C VAL A 167 9.22 -46.92 55.53
N ASP A 168 8.61 -46.82 56.70
CA ASP A 168 7.27 -47.25 57.05
C ASP A 168 6.16 -46.58 56.20
N LYS A 169 5.30 -47.39 55.57
CA LYS A 169 4.17 -46.91 54.74
C LYS A 169 3.20 -46.01 55.50
N ALA A 170 3.18 -46.08 56.83
CA ALA A 170 2.36 -45.23 57.70
C ALA A 170 2.84 -43.78 57.72
N GLN A 171 4.15 -43.54 57.70
CA GLN A 171 4.73 -42.19 57.69
C GLN A 171 4.45 -41.49 56.34
N ALA A 172 4.56 -42.22 55.23
CA ALA A 172 4.28 -41.67 53.90
C ALA A 172 2.80 -41.26 53.71
N LYS A 173 1.85 -41.99 54.30
CA LYS A 173 0.43 -41.61 54.26
C LYS A 173 0.13 -40.37 55.12
N MET A 174 0.77 -40.27 56.28
CA MET A 174 0.63 -39.12 57.18
C MET A 174 1.22 -37.83 56.57
N GLU A 175 2.35 -37.94 55.85
CA GLU A 175 2.94 -36.82 55.13
C GLU A 175 2.09 -36.38 53.92
N ALA A 176 1.49 -37.33 53.18
CA ALA A 176 0.57 -37.01 52.08
C ALA A 176 -0.69 -36.30 52.57
N GLU A 177 -1.23 -36.69 53.73
CA GLU A 177 -2.39 -36.06 54.35
C GLU A 177 -2.06 -34.65 54.88
N LYS A 178 -0.87 -34.47 55.47
CA LYS A 178 -0.35 -33.15 55.87
C LYS A 178 -0.14 -32.21 54.67
N ILE A 179 0.32 -32.73 53.54
CA ILE A 179 0.45 -31.93 52.30
C ILE A 179 -0.93 -31.56 51.73
N LYS A 180 -1.91 -32.46 51.81
CA LYS A 180 -3.30 -32.19 51.40
C LYS A 180 -3.94 -31.10 52.25
N ASP A 181 -3.75 -31.12 53.57
CA ASP A 181 -4.28 -30.10 54.48
C ASP A 181 -3.60 -28.73 54.29
N VAL A 182 -2.27 -28.69 54.11
CA VAL A 182 -1.55 -27.44 53.80
C VAL A 182 -1.98 -26.86 52.44
N THR A 183 -2.32 -27.73 51.47
CA THR A 183 -2.85 -27.31 50.17
C THR A 183 -4.29 -26.81 50.29
N ARG A 184 -5.10 -27.40 51.18
CA ARG A 184 -6.47 -26.98 51.49
C ARG A 184 -6.51 -25.64 52.23
N GLU A 185 -5.55 -25.38 53.12
CA GLU A 185 -5.43 -24.12 53.85
C GLU A 185 -4.93 -22.97 52.94
N LYS A 186 -4.09 -23.29 51.93
CA LYS A 186 -3.65 -22.32 50.91
C LYS A 186 -4.67 -22.11 49.78
N ALA A 187 -5.62 -23.03 49.59
CA ALA A 187 -6.72 -22.91 48.64
C ALA A 187 -7.79 -21.95 49.20
N GLY A 188 -7.99 -20.80 48.53
CA GLY A 188 -8.93 -19.77 48.98
C GLY A 188 -8.30 -18.50 49.55
N SER A 189 -6.97 -18.33 49.40
CA SER A 189 -6.28 -17.07 49.70
C SER A 189 -6.95 -15.87 49.02
N ARG A 190 -7.17 -14.79 49.78
CA ARG A 190 -7.78 -13.52 49.34
C ARG A 190 -7.08 -12.93 48.11
N ILE A 191 -5.79 -13.22 47.96
CA ILE A 191 -4.96 -12.77 46.83
C ILE A 191 -5.36 -13.49 45.54
N ARG A 192 -5.49 -14.82 45.55
CA ARG A 192 -5.89 -15.61 44.36
C ARG A 192 -7.27 -15.21 43.86
N LYS A 193 -8.23 -15.01 44.77
CA LYS A 193 -9.59 -14.53 44.42
C LYS A 193 -9.60 -13.16 43.76
N ASN A 194 -8.71 -12.24 44.18
CA ASN A 194 -8.58 -10.94 43.54
C ASN A 194 -7.95 -11.05 42.14
N VAL A 195 -6.99 -11.97 41.95
CA VAL A 195 -6.37 -12.24 40.65
C VAL A 195 -7.41 -12.77 39.65
N TYR A 196 -8.27 -13.73 40.04
CA TYR A 196 -9.35 -14.19 39.16
C TYR A 196 -10.33 -13.07 38.80
N ARG A 197 -10.70 -12.20 39.76
CA ARG A 197 -11.57 -11.04 39.47
C ARG A 197 -10.93 -10.07 38.48
N PHE A 198 -9.62 -9.85 38.59
CA PHE A 198 -8.87 -9.02 37.65
C PHE A 198 -8.89 -9.62 36.24
N PHE A 199 -8.58 -10.92 36.09
CA PHE A 199 -8.60 -11.58 34.78
C PHE A 199 -10.00 -11.66 34.17
N ILE A 200 -11.03 -11.93 34.98
CA ILE A 200 -12.42 -11.90 34.52
C ILE A 200 -12.78 -10.49 34.01
N GLY A 201 -12.40 -9.42 34.73
CA GLY A 201 -12.63 -8.04 34.29
C GLY A 201 -11.87 -7.66 33.01
N LEU A 202 -10.63 -8.11 32.86
CA LEU A 202 -9.83 -7.87 31.66
C LEU A 202 -10.42 -8.61 30.44
N LEU A 203 -10.84 -9.86 30.62
CA LEU A 203 -11.44 -10.65 29.53
C LEU A 203 -12.81 -10.09 29.12
N THR A 204 -13.66 -9.70 30.06
CA THR A 204 -14.96 -9.09 29.73
C THR A 204 -14.79 -7.78 28.97
N PHE A 205 -13.86 -6.93 29.40
CA PHE A 205 -13.51 -5.71 28.66
C PHE A 205 -13.03 -6.03 27.23
N THR A 206 -12.16 -7.03 27.08
CA THR A 206 -11.64 -7.47 25.78
C THR A 206 -12.75 -7.98 24.86
N VAL A 207 -13.72 -8.73 25.39
CA VAL A 207 -14.88 -9.22 24.65
C VAL A 207 -15.77 -8.06 24.18
N VAL A 208 -16.11 -7.12 25.08
CA VAL A 208 -16.93 -5.95 24.71
C VAL A 208 -16.23 -5.09 23.66
N TYR A 209 -14.92 -4.83 23.83
CA TYR A 209 -14.12 -4.08 22.86
C TYR A 209 -14.06 -4.79 21.49
N SER A 210 -13.93 -6.12 21.48
CA SER A 210 -13.91 -6.92 20.25
C SER A 210 -15.24 -6.89 19.49
N ILE A 211 -16.38 -6.83 20.22
CA ILE A 211 -17.72 -6.71 19.63
C ILE A 211 -17.97 -5.29 19.09
N ALA A 212 -17.46 -4.26 19.77
CA ALA A 212 -17.63 -2.86 19.34
C ALA A 212 -16.77 -2.48 18.12
N SER A 213 -15.77 -3.30 17.77
CA SER A 213 -14.89 -3.04 16.62
C SER A 213 -15.58 -3.40 15.30
N PRO A 214 -15.50 -2.55 14.25
CA PRO A 214 -16.20 -2.74 12.96
C PRO A 214 -15.70 -3.95 12.15
N SER A 215 -14.61 -4.59 12.55
CA SER A 215 -14.05 -5.81 11.94
C SER A 215 -14.18 -7.03 12.87
N THR A 216 -15.40 -7.28 13.37
CA THR A 216 -15.66 -8.32 14.38
C THR A 216 -15.35 -9.74 13.86
N ASP A 217 -14.24 -10.31 14.34
CA ASP A 217 -13.93 -11.73 14.18
C ASP A 217 -14.72 -12.56 15.20
N TRP A 218 -15.90 -13.05 14.81
CA TRP A 218 -16.76 -13.91 15.65
C TRP A 218 -16.03 -15.15 16.20
N ARG A 219 -15.01 -15.65 15.47
CA ARG A 219 -14.15 -16.74 15.93
C ARG A 219 -13.33 -16.37 17.18
N LYS A 220 -12.78 -15.15 17.23
CA LYS A 220 -12.03 -14.67 18.40
C LYS A 220 -12.94 -14.44 19.59
N VAL A 221 -14.13 -13.88 19.35
CA VAL A 221 -15.16 -13.68 20.38
C VAL A 221 -15.58 -15.02 20.99
N ALA A 222 -15.80 -16.05 20.17
CA ALA A 222 -16.15 -17.40 20.65
C ALA A 222 -15.04 -18.02 21.52
N VAL A 223 -13.78 -17.88 21.11
CA VAL A 223 -12.62 -18.39 21.89
C VAL A 223 -12.50 -17.66 23.23
N PHE A 224 -12.58 -16.33 23.26
CA PHE A 224 -12.54 -15.58 24.51
C PHE A 224 -13.76 -15.87 25.40
N GLY A 225 -14.94 -16.08 24.80
CA GLY A 225 -16.14 -16.49 25.53
C GLY A 225 -15.98 -17.86 26.21
N ALA A 226 -15.41 -18.84 25.51
CA ALA A 226 -15.14 -20.17 26.09
C ALA A 226 -14.13 -20.10 27.25
N ILE A 227 -13.06 -19.30 27.09
CA ILE A 227 -12.05 -19.08 28.15
C ILE A 227 -12.67 -18.38 29.36
N LEU A 228 -13.54 -17.38 29.13
CA LEU A 228 -14.25 -16.68 30.19
C LEU A 228 -15.15 -17.64 30.98
N ALA A 229 -15.90 -18.51 30.30
CA ALA A 229 -16.74 -19.51 30.94
C ALA A 229 -15.92 -20.46 31.83
N ALA A 230 -14.78 -20.95 31.33
CA ALA A 230 -13.89 -21.81 32.10
C ALA A 230 -13.34 -21.12 33.37
N LEU A 231 -12.91 -19.85 33.26
CA LEU A 231 -12.44 -19.07 34.40
C LEU A 231 -13.52 -18.82 35.45
N ILE A 232 -14.76 -18.55 35.01
CA ILE A 232 -15.90 -18.39 35.91
C ILE A 232 -16.20 -19.72 36.63
N SER A 233 -16.17 -20.86 35.93
CA SER A 233 -16.34 -22.18 36.55
C SER A 233 -15.28 -22.45 37.61
N GLN A 234 -14.00 -22.16 37.31
CA GLN A 234 -12.90 -22.32 38.27
C GLN A 234 -13.06 -21.38 39.49
N PHE A 235 -13.51 -20.15 39.26
CA PHE A 235 -13.78 -19.20 40.33
C PHE A 235 -14.94 -19.65 41.24
N ILE A 236 -16.03 -20.19 40.67
CA ILE A 236 -17.16 -20.73 41.44
C ILE A 236 -16.74 -21.96 42.25
N TYR A 237 -15.97 -22.87 41.65
CA TYR A 237 -15.45 -24.04 42.34
C TYR A 237 -14.58 -23.65 43.56
N GLU A 238 -13.67 -22.70 43.39
CA GLU A 238 -12.86 -22.19 44.50
C GLU A 238 -13.69 -21.47 45.58
N GLN A 239 -14.75 -20.76 45.19
CA GLN A 239 -15.67 -20.11 46.13
C GLN A 239 -16.45 -21.13 46.96
N ASN A 240 -16.96 -22.19 46.33
CA ASN A 240 -17.69 -23.26 47.01
C ASN A 240 -16.78 -24.01 48.00
N MET A 241 -15.57 -24.39 47.57
CA MET A 241 -14.59 -25.04 48.44
C MET A 241 -14.17 -24.13 49.63
N SER A 242 -14.06 -22.81 49.39
CA SER A 242 -13.78 -21.85 50.45
C SER A 242 -14.96 -21.61 51.41
N ALA A 243 -16.20 -21.83 50.96
CA ALA A 243 -17.39 -21.69 51.78
C ALA A 243 -17.52 -22.89 52.72
N GLU A 244 -17.28 -24.09 52.20
CA GLU A 244 -17.25 -25.34 52.94
C GLU A 244 -16.20 -25.33 54.07
N THR A 245 -15.01 -24.76 53.81
CA THR A 245 -13.97 -24.59 54.85
C THR A 245 -14.36 -23.58 55.93
N ARG A 246 -15.13 -22.53 55.60
CA ARG A 246 -15.64 -21.56 56.59
C ARG A 246 -16.73 -22.15 57.48
N THR A 247 -17.57 -23.04 56.95
CA THR A 247 -18.61 -23.72 57.75
C THR A 247 -17.99 -24.72 58.73
N THR A 248 -17.02 -25.53 58.31
CA THR A 248 -16.34 -26.50 59.20
C THR A 248 -15.54 -25.81 60.31
N ARG A 249 -14.93 -24.65 60.03
CA ARG A 249 -14.22 -23.87 61.07
C ARG A 249 -15.17 -23.27 62.11
N ARG A 250 -16.40 -22.94 61.75
CA ARG A 250 -17.40 -22.40 62.69
C ARG A 250 -17.96 -23.48 63.61
N THR A 251 -18.26 -24.67 63.08
CA THR A 251 -18.74 -25.81 63.87
C THR A 251 -17.70 -26.28 64.88
N ASN A 252 -16.42 -26.35 64.47
CA ASN A 252 -15.34 -26.80 65.37
C ASN A 252 -15.07 -25.80 66.52
N ASN A 253 -15.23 -24.49 66.26
CA ASN A 253 -15.06 -23.46 67.28
C ASN A 253 -16.23 -23.37 68.28
N GLU A 254 -17.41 -23.89 67.92
CA GLU A 254 -18.58 -24.00 68.82
C GLU A 254 -18.50 -25.26 69.69
N GLU A 255 -17.86 -26.34 69.22
CA GLU A 255 -17.61 -27.55 70.02
C GLU A 255 -16.45 -27.39 71.03
N GLU A 256 -15.44 -26.56 70.75
CA GLU A 256 -14.35 -26.25 71.70
C GLU A 256 -14.76 -25.28 72.85
N ASN A 257 -15.92 -24.64 72.77
CA ASN A 257 -16.41 -23.69 73.78
C ASN A 257 -17.57 -24.23 74.64
N LYS A 258 -17.72 -25.55 74.76
CA LYS A 258 -18.77 -26.18 75.56
C LYS A 258 -18.22 -27.14 76.61
#